data_AF-A0A199UAR5-F1
#
_entry.id   AF-A0A199UAR5-F1
#
_cell.length_a   1.000
_cell.length_b   1.000
_cell.length_c   1.000
_cell.angle_alpha   90.00
_cell.angle_beta   90.00
_cell.angle_gamma   90.00
#
_symmetry.space_group_name_H-M   'P 1'
#
loop_
_entity.id
_entity.type
_entity.pdbx_description
1 polymer ?
#
loop_
_entity_poly.entity_id
_entity_poly.type
_entity_poly.pdbx_seq_one_letter_code
_entity_poly.pdbx_strand_id
1 'polypeptide(L)'
;MDPVAATLAAAFIGAVPVAAALIYKLGRDASTPIIRKGSSIKNLHHNYEVLDKELQKLLALATDIDHGRVNSKEIKNTGTYKLWITRVWEIQAEVEALVNEYERIKEKLRREINVIAKGKLSKKMVNKHQEVRQHIEEGKFLIANL
;
A
#
# COMPACT_ATOMS: atom_id res chain seq x y z
N MET A 1 33.36 0.93 -40.90
CA MET A 1 31.98 1.04 -40.36
C MET A 1 31.69 -0.27 -39.68
N ASP A 2 32.03 -0.36 -38.40
CA ASP A 2 32.02 -1.62 -37.65
C ASP A 2 30.60 -1.96 -37.16
N PRO A 3 30.13 -3.21 -37.31
CA PRO A 3 28.78 -3.65 -36.95
C PRO A 3 28.58 -3.86 -35.43
N VAL A 4 29.51 -3.42 -34.59
CA VAL A 4 29.53 -3.69 -33.14
C VAL A 4 28.52 -2.81 -32.37
N ALA A 5 27.97 -1.76 -33.00
CA ALA A 5 26.90 -0.96 -32.41
C ALA A 5 25.51 -1.64 -32.43
N ALA A 6 25.35 -2.75 -33.16
CA ALA A 6 24.06 -3.43 -33.34
C ALA A 6 23.75 -4.52 -32.27
N THR A 7 24.69 -4.83 -31.38
CA THR A 7 24.57 -6.01 -30.48
C THR A 7 24.54 -5.66 -28.99
N LEU A 8 24.10 -4.45 -28.62
CA LEU A 8 23.90 -4.05 -27.22
C LEU A 8 22.45 -3.65 -26.89
N ALA A 9 21.57 -3.54 -27.88
CA ALA A 9 20.17 -3.14 -27.68
C ALA A 9 19.17 -4.32 -27.62
N ALA A 10 19.60 -5.56 -27.89
CA ALA A 10 18.68 -6.68 -28.13
C ALA A 10 18.59 -7.73 -27.00
N ALA A 11 19.24 -7.52 -25.85
CA ALA A 11 19.36 -8.56 -24.81
C ALA A 11 18.82 -8.19 -23.41
N PHE A 12 17.87 -7.25 -23.31
CA PHE A 12 17.09 -7.02 -22.08
C PHE A 12 15.62 -7.42 -22.24
N ILE A 13 15.35 -8.51 -22.97
CA ILE A 13 14.09 -9.26 -22.82
C ILE A 13 14.39 -10.43 -21.89
N GLY A 14 14.56 -10.12 -20.60
CA GLY A 14 14.94 -11.08 -19.57
C GLY A 14 14.04 -10.92 -18.36
N ALA A 15 13.00 -11.76 -18.30
CA ALA A 15 12.23 -12.10 -17.12
C ALA A 15 11.68 -10.94 -16.28
N VAL A 16 10.43 -10.52 -16.57
CA VAL A 16 9.57 -9.96 -15.52
C VAL A 16 9.47 -11.04 -14.43
N PRO A 17 9.92 -10.78 -13.19
CA PRO A 17 9.96 -11.82 -12.18
C PRO A 17 8.54 -12.32 -11.93
N VAL A 18 8.36 -13.62 -12.15
CA VAL A 18 7.10 -14.37 -11.95
C VAL A 18 6.49 -14.09 -10.55
N ALA A 19 7.32 -13.68 -9.58
CA ALA A 19 6.90 -13.18 -8.28
C ALA A 19 5.90 -12.00 -8.37
N ALA A 20 6.14 -11.01 -9.23
CA ALA A 20 5.23 -9.86 -9.37
C ALA A 20 3.87 -10.28 -9.95
N ALA A 21 3.86 -11.25 -10.88
CA ALA A 21 2.63 -11.81 -11.44
C ALA A 21 1.87 -12.67 -10.42
N LEU A 22 2.58 -13.41 -9.55
CA LEU A 22 2.00 -14.17 -8.45
C LEU A 22 1.36 -13.26 -7.40
N ILE A 23 2.01 -12.16 -7.01
CA ILE A 23 1.44 -11.16 -6.09
C ILE A 23 0.16 -10.55 -6.69
N TYR A 24 0.18 -10.22 -7.98
CA TYR A 24 -0.98 -9.64 -8.68
C TYR A 24 -2.17 -10.61 -8.81
N LYS A 25 -1.91 -11.92 -8.90
CA LYS A 25 -2.96 -12.94 -8.96
C LYS A 25 -3.49 -13.31 -7.57
N LEU A 26 -2.63 -13.47 -6.57
CA LEU A 26 -3.03 -13.88 -5.23
C LEU A 26 -3.83 -12.79 -4.49
N GLY A 27 -3.50 -11.51 -4.73
CA GLY A 27 -4.27 -10.38 -4.18
C GLY A 27 -5.69 -10.23 -4.74
N ARG A 28 -6.02 -10.93 -5.85
CA ARG A 28 -7.34 -10.86 -6.47
C ARG A 28 -8.36 -11.79 -5.80
N ASP A 29 -7.89 -12.90 -5.24
CA ASP A 29 -8.76 -14.01 -4.81
C ASP A 29 -9.15 -13.94 -3.32
N ALA A 30 -8.50 -13.09 -2.51
CA ALA A 30 -8.79 -12.91 -1.08
C ALA A 30 -9.86 -11.82 -0.78
N SER A 31 -10.74 -11.50 -1.72
CA SER A 31 -11.71 -10.40 -1.58
C SER A 31 -12.85 -10.73 -0.61
N THR A 32 -12.63 -10.43 0.67
CA THR A 32 -13.70 -10.11 1.62
C THR A 32 -14.54 -8.94 1.08
N PRO A 33 -15.83 -8.85 1.46
CA PRO A 33 -16.86 -8.30 0.60
C PRO A 33 -16.53 -6.87 0.23
N ILE A 34 -16.57 -6.63 -1.08
CA ILE A 34 -16.54 -5.32 -1.72
C ILE A 34 -17.48 -4.43 -0.92
N ILE A 35 -16.91 -3.62 -0.02
CA ILE A 35 -17.61 -2.54 0.66
C ILE A 35 -18.25 -1.78 -0.48
N ARG A 36 -19.59 -1.74 -0.53
CA ARG A 36 -20.37 -1.09 -1.60
C ARG A 36 -19.69 0.24 -1.94
N LYS A 37 -18.92 0.27 -3.04
CA LYS A 37 -17.99 1.37 -3.36
C LYS A 37 -18.72 2.72 -3.32
N GLY A 38 -20.00 2.73 -3.69
CA GLY A 38 -20.85 3.92 -3.68
C GLY A 38 -21.22 4.48 -2.29
N SER A 39 -21.35 3.67 -1.23
CA SER A 39 -21.66 4.18 0.11
C SER A 39 -20.38 4.52 0.90
N SER A 40 -19.32 3.73 0.74
CA SER A 40 -18.03 4.00 1.37
C SER A 40 -17.45 5.31 0.83
N ILE A 41 -17.44 5.56 -0.47
CA ILE A 41 -16.99 6.86 -1.03
C ILE A 41 -17.80 8.05 -0.49
N LYS A 42 -19.04 7.85 -0.02
CA LYS A 42 -19.86 8.93 0.56
C LYS A 42 -19.55 9.21 2.04
N ASN A 43 -18.95 8.26 2.77
CA ASN A 43 -18.65 8.42 4.20
C ASN A 43 -17.14 8.62 4.44
N LEU A 44 -16.72 9.89 4.37
CA LEU A 44 -15.33 10.28 4.56
C LEU A 44 -14.78 9.91 5.96
N HIS A 45 -15.58 10.07 7.02
CA HIS A 45 -15.14 9.76 8.38
C HIS A 45 -14.90 8.26 8.55
N HIS A 46 -15.83 7.42 8.08
CA HIS A 46 -15.65 5.97 8.09
C HIS A 46 -14.41 5.53 7.31
N ASN A 47 -14.16 6.12 6.14
CA ASN A 47 -12.97 5.76 5.34
C ASN A 47 -11.67 6.17 6.03
N TYR A 48 -11.67 7.30 6.74
CA TYR A 48 -10.55 7.69 7.59
C TYR A 48 -10.31 6.65 8.68
N GLU A 49 -11.34 6.28 9.47
CA GLU A 49 -11.20 5.31 10.57
C GLU A 49 -10.70 3.95 10.09
N VAL A 50 -11.23 3.47 8.96
CA VAL A 50 -10.82 2.19 8.38
C VAL A 50 -9.38 2.26 7.88
N LEU A 51 -9.00 3.34 7.19
CA LEU A 51 -7.64 3.53 6.69
C LEU A 51 -6.62 3.61 7.83
N ASP A 52 -6.91 4.40 8.86
CA ASP A 52 -6.04 4.55 10.02
C ASP A 52 -5.83 3.21 10.74
N LYS A 53 -6.93 2.47 10.97
CA LYS A 53 -6.86 1.14 11.59
C LYS A 53 -6.02 0.15 10.80
N GLU A 54 -6.14 0.13 9.47
CA GLU A 54 -5.33 -0.76 8.63
C GLU A 54 -3.86 -0.30 8.57
N LEU A 55 -3.58 1.01 8.57
CA LEU A 55 -2.21 1.50 8.69
C LEU A 55 -1.56 1.03 9.99
N GLN A 56 -2.26 1.12 11.13
CA GLN A 56 -1.73 0.64 12.41
C GLN A 56 -1.39 -0.86 12.37
N LYS A 57 -2.17 -1.68 11.65
CA LYS A 57 -1.83 -3.10 11.46
C LYS A 57 -0.57 -3.29 10.62
N LEU A 58 -0.41 -2.51 9.54
CA LEU A 58 0.79 -2.56 8.70
C LEU A 58 2.05 -2.17 9.50
N LEU A 59 1.96 -1.10 10.31
CA LEU A 59 3.06 -0.64 11.15
C LEU A 59 3.40 -1.66 12.26
N ALA A 60 2.38 -2.27 12.87
CA ALA A 60 2.58 -3.35 13.83
C ALA A 60 3.31 -4.54 13.19
N LEU A 61 2.88 -4.96 12.00
CA LEU A 61 3.53 -6.04 11.24
C LEU A 61 5.00 -5.72 10.94
N ALA A 62 5.28 -4.51 10.46
CA ALA A 62 6.65 -4.04 10.22
C ALA A 62 7.49 -4.09 11.50
N THR A 63 6.94 -3.59 12.62
CA THR A 63 7.59 -3.59 13.92
C THR A 63 7.86 -5.00 14.46
N ASP A 64 6.94 -5.94 14.27
CA ASP A 64 7.11 -7.33 14.72
C ASP A 64 8.19 -8.06 13.90
N ILE A 65 8.27 -7.81 12.59
CA ILE A 65 9.38 -8.29 11.75
C ILE A 65 10.68 -7.63 12.20
N ASP A 66 10.66 -6.33 12.51
CA ASP A 66 11.85 -5.59 12.89
C ASP A 66 12.44 -6.00 14.24
N HIS A 67 11.59 -6.26 15.22
CA HIS A 67 12.02 -6.73 16.53
C HIS A 67 12.35 -8.23 16.59
N GLY A 68 12.27 -8.95 15.47
CA GLY A 68 12.57 -10.38 15.44
C GLY A 68 11.58 -11.21 16.25
N ARG A 69 10.35 -10.71 16.46
CA ARG A 69 9.25 -11.49 17.06
C ARG A 69 8.74 -12.57 16.12
N VAL A 70 9.04 -12.40 14.85
CA VAL A 70 8.99 -13.43 13.81
C VAL A 70 10.43 -13.87 13.54
N ASN A 71 10.67 -15.12 13.18
CA ASN A 71 12.02 -15.69 12.96
C ASN A 71 12.75 -15.04 11.75
N SER A 72 13.05 -13.75 11.82
CA SER A 72 13.17 -12.84 10.66
C SER A 72 14.60 -12.41 10.33
N LYS A 73 15.62 -12.94 11.02
CA LYS A 73 17.02 -12.56 10.78
C LYS A 73 17.45 -12.79 9.32
N GLU A 74 16.92 -13.84 8.68
CA GLU A 74 17.21 -14.13 7.28
C GLU A 74 16.43 -13.20 6.32
N ILE A 75 15.13 -12.96 6.55
CA ILE A 75 14.33 -12.01 5.74
C ILE A 75 14.95 -10.63 5.70
N LYS A 76 15.44 -10.12 6.85
CA LYS A 76 15.89 -8.73 6.97
C LYS A 76 17.02 -8.35 6.03
N ASN A 77 17.82 -9.33 5.63
CA ASN A 77 18.94 -9.13 4.72
C ASN A 77 18.53 -9.21 3.25
N THR A 78 17.31 -9.64 2.95
CA THR A 78 16.79 -9.75 1.58
C THR A 78 16.49 -8.37 0.99
N GLY A 79 16.75 -8.22 -0.31
CA GLY A 79 16.36 -7.01 -1.06
C GLY A 79 14.85 -6.78 -1.04
N THR A 80 14.06 -7.85 -1.06
CA THR A 80 12.60 -7.80 -1.01
C THR A 80 12.09 -7.18 0.29
N TYR A 81 12.66 -7.56 1.44
CA TYR A 81 12.32 -6.93 2.71
C TYR A 81 12.65 -5.44 2.73
N LYS A 82 13.85 -5.06 2.26
CA LYS A 82 14.28 -3.65 2.23
C LYS A 82 13.36 -2.79 1.36
N LEU A 83 12.92 -3.30 0.21
CA LEU A 83 11.93 -2.64 -0.63
C LEU A 83 10.57 -2.52 0.06
N TRP A 84 10.09 -3.62 0.65
CA TRP A 84 8.81 -3.64 1.35
C TRP A 84 8.77 -2.65 2.52
N ILE A 85 9.78 -2.68 3.41
CA ILE A 85 9.83 -1.79 4.58
C ILE A 85 9.98 -0.32 4.17
N THR A 86 10.71 -0.03 3.09
CA THR A 86 10.79 1.33 2.54
C THR A 86 9.42 1.81 2.10
N ARG A 87 8.66 0.96 1.37
CA ARG A 87 7.32 1.31 0.92
C ARG A 87 6.32 1.45 2.09
N VAL A 88 6.48 0.68 3.17
CA VAL A 88 5.70 0.88 4.41
C VAL A 88 5.85 2.30 4.95
N TRP A 89 7.08 2.82 5.01
CA TRP A 89 7.33 4.19 5.50
C TRP A 89 6.77 5.27 4.57
N GLU A 90 6.86 5.06 3.25
CA GLU A 90 6.22 5.96 2.29
C GLU A 90 4.69 5.96 2.44
N ILE A 91 4.08 4.78 2.61
CA ILE A 91 2.63 4.64 2.86
C ILE A 91 2.23 5.38 4.13
N GLN A 92 3.01 5.28 5.21
CA GLN A 92 2.75 6.03 6.44
C GLN A 92 2.68 7.53 6.17
N ALA A 93 3.71 8.10 5.52
CA ALA A 93 3.74 9.53 5.20
C ALA A 93 2.57 9.95 4.30
N GLU A 94 2.21 9.12 3.32
CA GLU A 94 1.08 9.36 2.42
C GLU A 94 -0.26 9.31 3.16
N VAL A 95 -0.44 8.41 4.14
CA VAL A 95 -1.65 8.35 4.97
C VAL A 95 -1.72 9.54 5.92
N GLU A 96 -0.62 9.91 6.57
CA GLU A 96 -0.55 11.11 7.42
C GLU A 96 -0.95 12.38 6.65
N ALA A 97 -0.52 12.50 5.39
CA ALA A 97 -0.96 13.60 4.51
C ALA A 97 -2.48 13.59 4.26
N LEU A 98 -3.09 12.41 4.08
CA LEU A 98 -4.55 12.28 3.92
C LEU A 98 -5.31 12.60 5.21
N VAL A 99 -4.79 12.20 6.37
CA VAL A 99 -5.35 12.55 7.69
C VAL A 99 -5.30 14.05 7.92
N ASN A 100 -4.18 14.69 7.58
CA ASN A 100 -4.05 16.14 7.63
C ASN A 100 -5.04 16.85 6.68
N GLU A 101 -5.26 16.31 5.47
CA GLU A 101 -6.27 16.82 4.54
C GLU A 101 -7.69 16.66 5.13
N TYR A 102 -7.97 15.54 5.81
CA TYR A 102 -9.24 15.29 6.49
C TYR A 102 -9.51 16.29 7.62
N GLU A 103 -8.55 16.50 8.52
CA GLU A 103 -8.71 17.44 9.64
C GLU A 103 -8.87 18.88 9.13
N ARG A 104 -8.13 19.30 8.10
CA ARG A 104 -8.33 20.60 7.45
C ARG A 104 -9.73 20.77 6.86
N ILE A 105 -10.24 19.72 6.20
CA ILE A 105 -11.59 19.73 5.63
C ILE A 105 -12.63 19.78 6.76
N LYS A 106 -12.48 18.97 7.81
CA LYS A 106 -13.35 18.94 9.00
C LYS A 106 -13.39 20.29 9.72
N GLU A 107 -12.27 20.98 9.84
CA GLU A 107 -12.18 22.31 10.44
C GLU A 107 -12.87 23.37 9.57
N LYS A 108 -12.59 23.39 8.25
CA LYS A 108 -13.25 24.32 7.30
C LYS A 108 -14.75 24.05 7.14
N LEU A 109 -15.19 22.81 7.35
CA LEU A 109 -16.60 22.41 7.31
C LEU A 109 -17.45 23.00 8.43
N ARG A 110 -16.85 23.49 9.52
CA ARG A 110 -17.57 24.34 10.48
C ARG A 110 -18.03 25.67 9.85
N ARG A 111 -17.48 26.05 8.69
CA ARG A 111 -17.71 27.36 8.04
C ARG A 111 -18.39 27.24 6.67
N GLU A 112 -18.10 26.23 5.84
CA GLU A 112 -18.78 26.00 4.54
C GLU A 112 -18.82 24.52 4.11
N ILE A 113 -19.90 24.08 3.46
CA ILE A 113 -20.07 22.68 2.99
C ILE A 113 -19.41 22.48 1.62
N ASN A 114 -18.18 21.95 1.57
CA ASN A 114 -17.54 21.53 0.31
C ASN A 114 -17.68 20.01 0.05
N VAL A 115 -18.83 19.62 -0.53
CA VAL A 115 -19.17 18.21 -0.85
C VAL A 115 -18.17 17.59 -1.86
N ILE A 116 -17.66 18.37 -2.80
CA ILE A 116 -16.74 17.90 -3.85
C ILE A 116 -15.39 17.50 -3.24
N ALA A 117 -14.83 18.35 -2.38
CA ALA A 117 -13.58 18.06 -1.68
C ALA A 117 -13.69 16.80 -0.82
N LYS A 118 -14.81 16.65 -0.09
CA LYS A 118 -15.10 15.42 0.68
C LYS A 118 -15.09 14.18 -0.21
N GLY A 119 -15.79 14.21 -1.34
CA GLY A 119 -15.88 13.08 -2.26
C GLY A 119 -14.51 12.69 -2.84
N LYS A 120 -13.70 13.68 -3.21
CA LYS A 120 -12.32 13.45 -3.71
C LYS A 120 -11.43 12.83 -2.64
N LEU A 121 -11.39 13.40 -1.43
CA LEU A 121 -10.57 12.86 -0.34
C LEU A 121 -11.02 11.45 0.06
N SER A 122 -12.33 11.24 0.15
CA SER A 122 -12.91 9.94 0.47
C SER A 122 -12.47 8.86 -0.54
N LYS A 123 -12.47 9.18 -1.85
CA LYS A 123 -11.94 8.29 -2.88
C LYS A 123 -10.44 8.02 -2.72
N LYS A 124 -9.63 9.03 -2.39
CA LYS A 124 -8.19 8.84 -2.11
C LYS A 124 -7.98 7.88 -0.94
N MET A 125 -8.74 8.03 0.15
CA MET A 125 -8.65 7.17 1.33
C MET A 125 -9.03 5.73 1.04
N VAL A 126 -10.10 5.49 0.26
CA VAL A 126 -10.48 4.13 -0.17
C VAL A 126 -9.39 3.48 -1.02
N ASN A 127 -8.80 4.24 -1.96
CA ASN A 127 -7.72 3.72 -2.80
C ASN A 127 -6.47 3.39 -1.96
N LYS A 128 -6.10 4.29 -1.03
CA LYS A 128 -4.97 4.08 -0.13
C LYS A 128 -5.20 2.88 0.80
N HIS A 129 -6.42 2.69 1.28
CA HIS A 129 -6.78 1.52 2.10
C HIS A 129 -6.55 0.19 1.34
N GLN A 130 -6.89 0.14 0.06
CA GLN A 130 -6.64 -1.04 -0.77
C GLN A 130 -5.14 -1.34 -0.89
N GLU A 131 -4.32 -0.30 -1.05
CA GLU A 131 -2.87 -0.41 -1.13
C GLU A 131 -2.26 -0.87 0.20
N VAL A 132 -2.71 -0.32 1.33
CA VAL A 132 -2.29 -0.75 2.68
C VAL A 132 -2.58 -2.24 2.88
N ARG A 133 -3.78 -2.70 2.52
CA ARG A 133 -4.14 -4.12 2.59
C ARG A 133 -3.21 -5.00 1.75
N GLN A 134 -2.85 -4.58 0.55
CA GLN A 134 -1.92 -5.33 -0.30
C GLN A 134 -0.55 -5.47 0.38
N HIS A 135 -0.03 -4.38 0.95
CA HIS A 135 1.27 -4.41 1.63
C HIS A 135 1.25 -5.24 2.92
N ILE A 136 0.11 -5.32 3.62
CA ILE A 136 -0.07 -6.25 4.74
C ILE A 136 0.07 -7.69 4.26
N GLU A 137 -0.60 -8.07 3.17
CA GLU A 137 -0.52 -9.43 2.64
C GLU A 137 0.88 -9.76 2.11
N GLU A 138 1.56 -8.81 1.47
CA GLU A 138 2.97 -8.96 1.08
C GLU A 138 3.87 -9.20 2.30
N GLY A 139 3.68 -8.45 3.39
CA GLY A 139 4.45 -8.63 4.63
C GLY A 139 4.20 -10.01 5.27
N LYS A 140 2.95 -10.49 5.28
CA LYS A 140 2.62 -11.85 5.74
C LYS A 140 3.26 -12.91 4.85
N PHE A 141 3.28 -12.70 3.54
CA PHE A 141 3.92 -13.61 2.60
C PHE A 141 5.43 -13.67 2.82
N LEU A 142 6.09 -12.54 3.09
CA LEU A 142 7.52 -12.53 3.47
C LEU A 142 7.78 -13.41 4.68
N ILE A 143 6.93 -13.33 5.70
CA ILE A 143 7.00 -14.16 6.91
C ILE A 143 6.79 -15.65 6.60
N ALA A 144 5.80 -15.98 5.77
CA ALA A 144 5.42 -17.36 5.50
C ALA A 144 6.44 -18.13 4.62
N ASN A 145 7.33 -17.42 3.92
CA ASN A 145 8.39 -18.02 3.10
C ASN A 145 9.77 -17.99 3.78
N LEU A 146 9.79 -17.89 5.11
CA LEU A 146 10.93 -18.30 5.97
C LEU A 146 10.99 -19.82 6.06
#